data_AF-A0A2A5HS49-F1
#
_entry.id   AF-A0A2A5HS49-F1
#
_cell.length_a   1.000
_cell.length_b   1.000
_cell.length_c   1.000
_cell.angle_alpha   90.00
_cell.angle_beta   90.00
_cell.angle_gamma   90.00
#
_symmetry.space_group_name_H-M   'P 1'
#
loop_
_entity.id
_entity.type
_entity.pdbx_description
1 polymer ?
#
loop_
_entity_poly.entity_id
_entity_poly.type
_entity_poly.pdbx_seq_one_letter_code
_entity_poly.pdbx_strand_id
1 'polypeptide(L)'
;MKRLMKLLSMFVLSIVIMSLIITVFLGFMLGLTHPLPWVIIFLLVITPLVHKKINERNVIRWKASMATGIALIDDDHKKLIQLINLFKKATEYKVSEVEIEKCLQNVVDYTAYHFGREEQLMRLNSYPEADDHQRQHLDMIDKIESLMSDYKINKDKAIDRIYDFLVNWLINHILTTDRHYIPYMKVTALPSSEAQAV
;
A
#
# COMPACT_ATOMS: atom_id res chain seq x y z
N MET A 1 -1.97 8.78 22.72
CA MET A 1 -1.82 7.39 23.22
C MET A 1 -0.96 6.52 22.30
N LYS A 2 -1.30 6.30 21.01
CA LYS A 2 -0.45 5.51 20.09
C LYS A 2 0.94 6.12 19.81
N ARG A 3 1.09 7.45 19.76
CA ARG A 3 2.40 8.15 19.71
C ARG A 3 3.29 7.80 20.90
N LEU A 4 2.71 7.80 22.10
CA LEU A 4 3.39 7.35 23.31
C LEU A 4 3.71 5.85 23.21
N MET A 5 2.80 5.01 22.70
CA MET A 5 3.05 3.57 22.53
C MET A 5 4.12 3.24 21.47
N LYS A 6 4.24 4.01 20.39
CA LYS A 6 5.24 3.80 19.33
C LYS A 6 6.62 4.32 19.77
N LEU A 7 6.66 5.46 20.46
CA LEU A 7 7.88 5.96 21.14
C LEU A 7 8.30 5.02 22.27
N LEU A 8 7.34 4.54 23.07
CA LEU A 8 7.56 3.53 24.10
C LEU A 8 8.04 2.23 23.46
N SER A 9 7.48 1.81 22.32
CA SER A 9 7.92 0.61 21.60
C SER A 9 9.35 0.74 21.04
N MET A 10 9.70 1.89 20.45
CA MET A 10 11.06 2.16 19.97
C MET A 10 12.06 2.32 21.13
N PHE A 11 11.64 2.92 22.23
CA PHE A 11 12.42 3.07 23.46
C PHE A 11 12.62 1.71 24.14
N VAL A 12 11.57 0.90 24.26
CA VAL A 12 11.62 -0.48 24.75
C VAL A 12 12.51 -1.32 23.85
N LEU A 13 12.42 -1.18 22.53
CA LEU A 13 13.33 -1.88 21.60
C LEU A 13 14.79 -1.47 21.82
N SER A 14 15.07 -0.19 22.03
CA SER A 14 16.41 0.29 22.36
C SER A 14 16.90 -0.23 23.71
N ILE A 15 16.04 -0.29 24.73
CA ILE A 15 16.35 -0.86 26.04
C ILE A 15 16.61 -2.36 25.93
N VAL A 16 15.82 -3.08 25.14
CA VAL A 16 16.00 -4.52 24.89
C VAL A 16 17.35 -4.75 24.20
N ILE A 17 17.69 -3.99 23.16
CA ILE A 17 18.98 -4.09 22.48
C ILE A 17 20.13 -3.79 23.46
N MET A 18 20.03 -2.70 24.23
CA MET A 18 21.06 -2.32 25.21
C MET A 18 21.22 -3.36 26.33
N SER A 19 20.11 -3.91 26.84
CA SER A 19 20.10 -4.98 27.83
C SER A 19 20.72 -6.26 27.28
N LEU A 20 20.39 -6.64 26.05
CA LEU A 20 20.97 -7.82 25.39
C LEU A 20 22.48 -7.67 25.19
N ILE A 21 22.97 -6.48 24.84
CA ILE A 21 24.41 -6.19 24.74
C ILE A 21 25.11 -6.35 26.10
N ILE A 22 24.52 -5.83 27.18
CA ILE A 22 25.05 -5.98 28.54
C ILE A 22 25.09 -7.46 28.95
N THR A 23 24.04 -8.22 28.64
CA THR A 23 23.98 -9.66 28.95
C THR A 23 25.00 -10.47 28.15
N VAL A 24 25.33 -10.09 26.91
CA VAL A 24 26.43 -10.71 26.15
C VAL A 24 27.76 -10.49 26.85
N PHE A 25 28.05 -9.26 27.28
CA PHE A 25 29.28 -8.92 27.98
C PHE A 25 29.44 -9.71 29.29
N LEU A 26 28.36 -9.76 30.10
CA LEU A 26 28.33 -10.56 31.33
C LEU A 26 28.41 -12.07 31.05
N GLY A 27 27.77 -12.55 29.99
CA GLY A 27 27.81 -13.97 29.63
C GLY A 27 29.21 -14.44 29.22
N PHE A 28 30.04 -13.57 28.62
CA PHE A 28 31.44 -13.90 28.33
C PHE A 28 32.32 -13.98 29.59
N MET A 29 31.91 -13.34 30.70
CA MET A 29 32.57 -13.52 32.01
C MET A 29 32.37 -14.94 32.57
N LEU A 30 31.38 -15.69 32.07
CA LEU A 30 31.15 -17.10 32.40
C LEU A 30 31.98 -18.06 31.52
N GLY A 31 32.79 -17.54 30.60
CA GLY A 31 33.66 -18.30 29.70
C GLY A 31 33.17 -18.39 28.26
N LEU A 32 34.11 -18.57 27.33
CA LEU A 32 33.86 -18.56 25.88
C LEU A 32 33.00 -19.73 25.37
N THR A 33 32.99 -20.84 26.10
CA THR A 33 32.21 -22.04 25.79
C THR A 33 30.77 -21.98 26.30
N HIS A 34 30.42 -20.94 27.09
CA HIS A 34 29.09 -20.79 27.62
C HIS A 34 28.11 -20.41 26.49
N PRO A 35 26.91 -21.04 26.40
CA PRO A 35 26.03 -20.86 25.23
C PRO A 35 25.27 -19.53 25.21
N LEU A 36 25.11 -18.85 26.35
CA LEU A 36 24.28 -17.64 26.48
C LEU A 36 24.72 -16.48 25.56
N PRO A 37 26.01 -16.07 25.51
CA PRO A 37 26.48 -15.02 24.61
C PRO A 37 26.14 -15.30 23.15
N TRP A 38 26.32 -16.54 22.71
CA TRP A 38 26.08 -16.95 21.32
C TRP A 38 24.59 -16.91 20.93
N VAL A 39 23.69 -17.33 21.83
CA VAL A 39 22.23 -17.21 21.63
C VAL A 39 21.80 -15.75 21.54
N ILE A 40 22.37 -14.87 22.38
CA ILE A 40 21.99 -13.45 22.38
C ILE A 40 22.56 -12.73 21.15
N ILE A 41 23.78 -13.04 20.73
CA ILE A 41 24.35 -12.54 19.47
C ILE A 41 23.44 -12.92 18.29
N PHE A 42 22.94 -14.16 18.26
CA PHE A 42 21.97 -14.59 17.26
C PHE A 42 20.68 -13.76 17.30
N LEU A 43 20.10 -13.53 18.49
CA LEU A 43 18.91 -12.68 18.64
C LEU A 43 19.17 -11.23 18.19
N LEU A 44 20.31 -10.64 18.54
CA LEU A 44 20.69 -9.29 18.15
C LEU A 44 20.83 -9.13 16.63
N VAL A 45 21.29 -10.17 15.92
CA VAL A 45 21.36 -10.18 14.45
C VAL A 45 19.98 -10.36 13.82
N ILE A 46 19.12 -11.20 14.41
CA ILE A 46 17.78 -11.48 13.90
C ILE A 46 16.82 -10.28 14.09
N THR A 47 16.94 -9.54 15.18
CA THR A 47 16.03 -8.44 15.54
C THR A 47 15.91 -7.36 14.44
N PRO A 48 17.00 -6.79 13.88
CA PRO A 48 16.90 -5.83 12.78
C PRO A 48 16.40 -6.46 11.47
N LEU A 49 16.64 -7.76 11.24
CA LEU A 49 16.09 -8.47 10.07
C LEU A 49 14.58 -8.65 10.17
N VAL A 50 14.07 -9.00 11.35
CA VAL A 50 12.63 -9.10 11.62
C VAL A 50 11.97 -7.74 11.51
N HIS A 51 12.58 -6.68 12.08
CA HIS A 51 12.06 -5.32 11.98
C HIS A 51 12.01 -4.83 10.52
N LYS A 52 13.08 -5.08 9.74
CA LYS A 52 13.13 -4.77 8.30
C LYS A 52 12.06 -5.53 7.53
N LYS A 53 11.92 -6.84 7.75
CA LYS A 53 10.93 -7.69 7.07
C LYS A 53 9.49 -7.32 7.43
N ILE A 54 9.24 -6.86 8.65
CA ILE A 54 7.93 -6.34 9.05
C ILE A 54 7.61 -5.05 8.30
N ASN A 55 8.57 -4.12 8.14
CA ASN A 55 8.37 -2.88 7.38
C ASN A 55 8.31 -3.11 5.86
N GLU A 56 8.99 -4.13 5.31
CA GLU A 56 8.91 -4.50 3.89
C GLU A 56 7.51 -4.99 3.47
N ARG A 57 6.65 -5.38 4.41
CA ARG A 57 5.25 -5.76 4.12
C ARG A 57 4.39 -4.58 3.63
N ASN A 58 4.87 -3.34 3.76
CA ASN A 58 4.09 -2.14 3.49
C ASN A 58 4.33 -1.53 2.10
N VAL A 59 5.03 -2.24 1.19
CA VAL A 59 5.26 -1.75 -0.17
C VAL A 59 4.65 -2.73 -1.16
N ILE A 60 3.66 -2.27 -1.91
CA ILE A 60 3.08 -3.04 -3.01
C ILE A 60 4.08 -3.07 -4.16
N ARG A 61 4.30 -4.25 -4.72
CA ARG A 61 5.12 -4.43 -5.93
C ARG A 61 4.25 -4.96 -7.06
N TRP A 62 4.40 -4.36 -8.24
CA TRP A 62 3.81 -4.91 -9.46
C TRP A 62 4.26 -6.35 -9.68
N LYS A 63 3.33 -7.20 -10.09
CA LYS A 63 3.58 -8.61 -10.42
C LYS A 63 3.02 -8.89 -11.80
N ALA A 64 3.66 -9.78 -12.56
CA ALA A 64 3.16 -10.18 -13.88
C ALA A 64 1.73 -10.74 -13.84
N SER A 65 1.30 -11.32 -12.72
CA SER A 65 -0.08 -11.80 -12.53
C SER A 65 -1.15 -10.70 -12.55
N MET A 66 -0.75 -9.44 -12.33
CA MET A 66 -1.63 -8.26 -12.37
C MET A 66 -1.78 -7.68 -13.78
N ALA A 67 -1.04 -8.19 -14.77
CA ALA A 67 -1.11 -7.71 -16.13
C ALA A 67 -2.43 -8.13 -16.80
N THR A 68 -3.09 -7.16 -17.40
CA THR A 68 -4.25 -7.33 -18.28
C THR A 68 -3.82 -7.63 -19.72
N GLY A 69 -2.59 -7.27 -20.08
CA GLY A 69 -2.10 -7.31 -21.47
C GLY A 69 -2.45 -6.07 -22.28
N ILE A 70 -3.16 -5.11 -21.68
CA ILE A 70 -3.53 -3.83 -22.27
C ILE A 70 -2.60 -2.78 -21.69
N ALA A 71 -1.60 -2.34 -22.47
CA ALA A 71 -0.54 -1.46 -21.99
C ALA A 71 -1.08 -0.19 -21.29
N LEU A 72 -2.15 0.38 -21.85
CA LEU A 72 -2.82 1.56 -21.32
C LEU A 72 -3.30 1.35 -19.87
N ILE A 73 -3.95 0.21 -19.60
CA ILE A 73 -4.46 -0.15 -18.27
C ILE A 73 -3.33 -0.60 -17.34
N ASP A 74 -2.40 -1.41 -17.82
CA ASP A 74 -1.28 -1.90 -17.01
C ASP A 74 -0.39 -0.76 -16.50
N ASP A 75 -0.25 0.32 -17.27
CA ASP A 75 0.48 1.51 -16.85
C ASP A 75 -0.28 2.33 -15.80
N ASP A 76 -1.61 2.40 -15.89
CA ASP A 76 -2.44 2.99 -14.83
C ASP A 76 -2.33 2.20 -13.53
N HIS A 77 -2.42 0.87 -13.58
CA HIS A 77 -2.29 0.03 -12.38
C HIS A 77 -0.92 0.20 -11.70
N LYS A 78 0.16 0.25 -12.48
CA LYS A 78 1.51 0.53 -11.96
C LYS A 78 1.57 1.92 -11.32
N LYS A 79 0.94 2.91 -11.94
CA LYS A 79 0.88 4.28 -11.40
C LYS A 79 0.08 4.35 -10.11
N LEU A 80 -1.07 3.70 -10.02
CA LEU A 80 -1.86 3.58 -8.79
C LEU A 80 -1.07 2.93 -7.66
N ILE A 81 -0.38 1.82 -7.94
CA ILE A 81 0.52 1.17 -6.99
C ILE A 81 1.62 2.13 -6.52
N GLN A 82 2.21 2.91 -7.44
CA GLN A 82 3.20 3.93 -7.09
C GLN A 82 2.61 5.00 -6.15
N LEU A 83 1.42 5.53 -6.45
CA LEU A 83 0.76 6.56 -5.65
C LEU A 83 0.39 6.05 -4.25
N ILE A 84 -0.16 4.84 -4.14
CA ILE A 84 -0.46 4.20 -2.84
C ILE A 84 0.82 4.02 -2.02
N ASN A 85 1.91 3.57 -2.65
CA ASN A 85 3.21 3.47 -1.98
C ASN A 85 3.76 4.83 -1.53
N LEU A 86 3.55 5.90 -2.30
CA LEU A 86 3.94 7.26 -1.92
C LEU A 86 3.12 7.77 -0.73
N PHE A 87 1.80 7.53 -0.74
CA PHE A 87 0.93 7.80 0.40
C PHE A 87 1.42 7.08 1.67
N LYS A 88 1.73 5.78 1.58
CA LYS A 88 2.28 5.04 2.73
C LYS A 88 3.59 5.65 3.22
N LYS A 89 4.52 5.95 2.32
CA LYS A 89 5.81 6.59 2.69
C LYS A 89 5.60 7.94 3.37
N ALA A 90 4.73 8.80 2.83
CA ALA A 90 4.41 10.09 3.44
C ALA A 90 3.95 9.91 4.90
N THR A 91 3.12 8.91 5.16
CA THR A 91 2.63 8.62 6.52
C THR A 91 3.70 8.01 7.43
N GLU A 92 4.63 7.21 6.90
CA GLU A 92 5.72 6.57 7.67
C GLU A 92 6.83 7.57 8.03
N TYR A 93 7.25 8.40 7.08
CA TYR A 93 8.29 9.42 7.26
C TYR A 93 7.78 10.71 7.92
N LYS A 94 6.48 10.77 8.24
CA LYS A 94 5.84 11.90 8.95
C LYS A 94 6.12 13.23 8.26
N VAL A 95 5.87 13.29 6.95
CA VAL A 95 5.78 14.59 6.26
C VAL A 95 4.62 15.41 6.84
N SER A 96 4.51 16.69 6.46
CA SER A 96 3.42 17.53 6.96
C SER A 96 2.05 16.92 6.62
N GLU A 97 1.03 17.20 7.45
CA GLU A 97 -0.32 16.68 7.21
C GLU A 97 -0.86 17.06 5.83
N VAL A 98 -0.53 18.28 5.38
CA VAL A 98 -0.84 18.78 4.04
C VAL A 98 -0.27 17.87 2.94
N GLU A 99 0.95 17.37 3.12
CA GLU A 99 1.57 16.47 2.14
C GLU A 99 0.94 15.06 2.17
N ILE A 100 0.50 14.58 3.34
CA ILE A 100 -0.25 13.31 3.45
C ILE A 100 -1.60 13.43 2.73
N GLU A 101 -2.32 14.53 2.96
CA GLU A 101 -3.61 14.81 2.31
C GLU A 101 -3.46 14.93 0.80
N LYS A 102 -2.43 15.66 0.31
CA LYS A 102 -2.09 15.71 -1.12
C LYS A 102 -1.80 14.34 -1.71
N CYS A 103 -1.01 13.50 -1.02
CA CYS A 103 -0.72 12.15 -1.50
C CYS A 103 -2.01 11.31 -1.61
N LEU A 104 -2.92 11.43 -0.64
CA LEU A 104 -4.19 10.73 -0.67
C LEU A 104 -5.11 11.25 -1.79
N GLN A 105 -5.19 12.57 -1.96
CA GLN A 105 -5.96 13.18 -3.05
C GLN A 105 -5.45 12.72 -4.41
N ASN A 106 -4.13 12.67 -4.61
CA ASN A 106 -3.54 12.16 -5.84
C ASN A 106 -3.92 10.70 -6.13
N VAL A 107 -4.07 9.86 -5.10
CA VAL A 107 -4.56 8.48 -5.28
C VAL A 107 -6.01 8.49 -5.76
N VAL A 108 -6.88 9.29 -5.13
CA VAL A 108 -8.30 9.38 -5.48
C VAL A 108 -8.48 9.91 -6.90
N ASP A 109 -7.85 11.04 -7.22
CA ASP A 109 -7.96 11.69 -8.53
C ASP A 109 -7.50 10.76 -9.65
N TYR A 110 -6.35 10.08 -9.46
CA TYR A 110 -5.85 9.15 -10.46
C TYR A 110 -6.71 7.88 -10.57
N THR A 111 -7.33 7.44 -9.47
CA THR A 111 -8.27 6.31 -9.48
C THR A 111 -9.50 6.64 -10.32
N ALA A 112 -10.11 7.81 -10.11
CA ALA A 112 -11.25 8.27 -10.91
C ALA A 112 -10.88 8.43 -12.40
N TYR A 113 -9.70 8.99 -12.69
CA TYR A 113 -9.18 9.07 -14.06
C TYR A 113 -9.02 7.70 -14.72
N HIS A 114 -8.43 6.74 -14.01
CA HIS A 114 -8.23 5.38 -14.48
C HIS A 114 -9.57 4.68 -14.75
N PHE A 115 -10.52 4.75 -13.81
CA PHE A 115 -11.86 4.18 -13.97
C PHE A 115 -12.58 4.76 -15.19
N GLY A 116 -12.51 6.08 -15.40
CA GLY A 116 -13.12 6.72 -16.57
C GLY A 116 -12.58 6.15 -17.90
N ARG A 117 -11.26 5.93 -17.98
CA ARG A 117 -10.62 5.33 -19.16
C ARG A 117 -11.01 3.88 -19.37
N GLU A 118 -11.03 3.09 -18.30
CA GLU A 118 -11.40 1.69 -18.33
C GLU A 118 -12.87 1.52 -18.75
N GLU A 119 -13.77 2.30 -18.17
CA GLU A 119 -15.18 2.31 -18.53
C GLU A 119 -15.42 2.73 -19.97
N GLN A 120 -14.65 3.69 -20.48
CA GLN A 120 -14.70 4.08 -21.88
C GLN A 120 -14.24 2.94 -22.80
N LEU A 121 -13.15 2.26 -22.45
CA LEU A 121 -12.70 1.07 -23.18
C LEU A 121 -13.76 -0.04 -23.13
N MET A 122 -14.37 -0.30 -21.97
CA MET A 122 -15.44 -1.28 -21.83
C MET A 122 -16.62 -0.94 -22.74
N ARG A 123 -17.06 0.32 -22.78
CA ARG A 123 -18.14 0.78 -23.67
C ARG A 123 -17.78 0.64 -25.15
N LEU A 124 -16.58 1.06 -25.56
CA LEU A 124 -16.11 0.95 -26.95
C LEU A 124 -16.05 -0.50 -27.43
N ASN A 125 -15.76 -1.43 -26.52
CA ASN A 125 -15.71 -2.86 -26.82
C ASN A 125 -17.05 -3.58 -26.58
N SER A 126 -18.12 -2.85 -26.21
CA SER A 126 -19.43 -3.41 -25.90
C SER A 126 -19.36 -4.52 -24.85
N TYR A 127 -18.55 -4.32 -23.80
CA TYR A 127 -18.42 -5.26 -22.70
C TYR A 127 -19.76 -5.42 -21.97
N PRO A 128 -20.34 -6.65 -21.87
CA PRO A 128 -21.70 -6.83 -21.36
C PRO A 128 -21.92 -6.43 -19.90
N GLU A 129 -20.87 -6.48 -19.07
CA GLU A 129 -20.97 -6.17 -17.63
C GLU A 129 -20.40 -4.78 -17.29
N ALA A 130 -20.32 -3.88 -18.27
CA ALA A 130 -19.74 -2.54 -18.07
C ALA A 130 -20.44 -1.74 -16.96
N ASP A 131 -21.77 -1.83 -16.87
CA ASP A 131 -22.56 -1.13 -15.85
C ASP A 131 -22.29 -1.69 -14.44
N ASP A 132 -22.17 -3.01 -14.32
CA ASP A 132 -21.88 -3.70 -13.06
C ASP A 132 -20.46 -3.41 -12.58
N HIS A 133 -19.52 -3.30 -13.52
CA HIS A 133 -18.15 -2.90 -13.25
C HIS A 133 -18.11 -1.43 -12.79
N GLN A 134 -18.77 -0.52 -13.50
CA GLN A 134 -18.86 0.90 -13.10
C GLN A 134 -19.48 1.07 -11.70
N ARG A 135 -20.47 0.28 -11.32
CA ARG A 135 -21.01 0.32 -9.96
C ARG A 135 -19.97 -0.01 -8.89
N GLN A 136 -19.08 -0.98 -9.14
CA GLN A 136 -17.97 -1.29 -8.22
C GLN A 136 -16.99 -0.12 -8.09
N HIS A 137 -16.75 0.62 -9.18
CA HIS A 137 -15.93 1.84 -9.16
C HIS A 137 -16.56 2.94 -8.30
N LEU A 138 -17.85 3.20 -8.48
CA LEU A 138 -18.56 4.20 -7.69
C LEU A 138 -18.56 3.83 -6.19
N ASP A 139 -18.87 2.57 -5.86
CA ASP A 139 -18.84 2.08 -4.47
C ASP A 139 -17.45 2.24 -3.82
N MET A 140 -16.38 2.06 -4.60
CA MET A 140 -15.01 2.24 -4.15
C MET A 140 -14.69 3.71 -3.84
N ILE A 141 -15.07 4.63 -4.74
CA ILE A 141 -14.86 6.06 -4.55
C ILE A 141 -15.63 6.56 -3.32
N ASP A 142 -16.93 6.22 -3.20
CA ASP A 142 -17.76 6.57 -2.04
C ASP A 142 -17.13 6.06 -0.74
N LYS A 143 -16.57 4.85 -0.77
CA LYS A 143 -15.90 4.27 0.39
C LYS A 143 -14.64 5.04 0.77
N ILE A 144 -13.83 5.49 -0.18
CA ILE A 144 -12.65 6.30 0.12
C ILE A 144 -13.06 7.66 0.68
N GLU A 145 -14.04 8.34 0.08
CA GLU A 145 -14.50 9.64 0.57
C GLU A 145 -15.02 9.57 2.02
N SER A 146 -15.74 8.49 2.34
CA SER A 146 -16.14 8.19 3.73
C SER A 146 -14.92 8.04 4.66
N LEU A 147 -13.89 7.29 4.24
CA LEU A 147 -12.67 7.12 5.03
C LEU A 147 -11.85 8.43 5.14
N MET A 148 -11.86 9.27 4.11
CA MET A 148 -11.26 10.62 4.14
C MET A 148 -11.98 11.55 5.11
N SER A 149 -13.31 11.42 5.22
CA SER A 149 -14.09 12.14 6.21
C SER A 149 -13.75 11.68 7.64
N ASP A 150 -13.62 10.37 7.86
CA ASP A 150 -13.14 9.79 9.13
C ASP A 150 -11.72 10.28 9.49
N TYR A 151 -10.84 10.44 8.50
CA TYR A 151 -9.49 10.95 8.69
C TYR A 151 -9.46 12.35 9.31
N LYS A 152 -10.40 13.22 8.94
CA LYS A 152 -10.53 14.56 9.55
C LYS A 152 -10.85 14.52 11.05
N ILE A 153 -11.43 13.41 11.52
CA ILE A 153 -11.83 13.20 12.92
C ILE A 153 -10.74 12.46 13.72
N ASN A 154 -10.18 11.37 13.16
CA ASN A 154 -9.16 10.54 13.82
C ASN A 154 -8.07 10.06 12.85
N LYS A 155 -7.14 10.97 12.55
CA LYS A 155 -6.06 10.83 11.56
C LYS A 155 -5.28 9.52 11.68
N ASP A 156 -4.69 9.26 12.84
CA ASP A 156 -3.80 8.11 13.06
C ASP A 156 -4.49 6.75 12.86
N LYS A 157 -5.78 6.63 13.19
CA LYS A 157 -6.52 5.37 13.03
C LYS A 157 -7.07 5.22 11.60
N ALA A 158 -7.34 6.32 10.92
CA ALA A 158 -7.87 6.31 9.57
C ALA A 158 -6.79 5.96 8.53
N ILE A 159 -5.53 6.42 8.68
CA ILE A 159 -4.45 6.18 7.71
C ILE A 159 -4.25 4.70 7.39
N ASP A 160 -4.04 3.86 8.41
CA ASP A 160 -3.80 2.43 8.20
C ASP A 160 -5.03 1.74 7.58
N ARG A 161 -6.25 2.15 7.98
CA ARG A 161 -7.50 1.63 7.39
C ARG A 161 -7.66 2.05 5.92
N ILE A 162 -7.32 3.29 5.58
CA ILE A 162 -7.34 3.80 4.21
C ILE A 162 -6.33 3.02 3.36
N TYR A 163 -5.10 2.89 3.84
CA TYR A 163 -4.06 2.14 3.14
C TYR A 163 -4.48 0.68 2.91
N ASP A 164 -4.91 -0.02 3.97
CA ASP A 164 -5.34 -1.41 3.87
C ASP A 164 -6.54 -1.57 2.92
N PHE A 165 -7.50 -0.64 2.95
CA PHE A 165 -8.61 -0.64 2.01
C PHE A 165 -8.15 -0.48 0.56
N LEU A 166 -7.34 0.54 0.27
CA LEU A 166 -6.81 0.82 -1.07
C LEU A 166 -6.05 -0.37 -1.64
N VAL A 167 -5.16 -0.97 -0.85
CA VAL A 167 -4.33 -2.11 -1.25
C VAL A 167 -5.21 -3.32 -1.57
N ASN A 168 -6.11 -3.67 -0.64
CA ASN A 168 -6.94 -4.88 -0.79
C ASN A 168 -7.92 -4.73 -1.94
N TRP A 169 -8.57 -3.57 -2.06
CA TRP A 169 -9.51 -3.31 -3.14
C TRP A 169 -8.81 -3.36 -4.49
N LEU A 170 -7.72 -2.60 -4.69
CA LEU A 170 -7.00 -2.53 -5.97
C LEU A 170 -6.49 -3.91 -6.40
N ILE A 171 -5.80 -4.63 -5.50
CA ILE A 171 -5.23 -5.94 -5.86
C ILE A 171 -6.34 -6.95 -6.17
N ASN A 172 -7.42 -6.97 -5.40
CA ASN A 172 -8.52 -7.88 -5.65
C ASN A 172 -9.20 -7.55 -6.98
N HIS A 173 -9.55 -6.28 -7.21
CA HIS A 173 -10.23 -5.81 -8.41
C HIS A 173 -9.44 -6.15 -9.68
N ILE A 174 -8.12 -5.88 -9.70
CA ILE A 174 -7.24 -6.25 -10.82
C ILE A 174 -7.21 -7.76 -11.07
N LEU A 175 -7.16 -8.56 -10.00
CA LEU A 175 -7.01 -10.02 -10.12
C LEU A 175 -8.32 -10.75 -10.34
N THR A 176 -9.47 -10.11 -10.12
CA THR A 176 -10.78 -10.71 -10.31
C THR A 176 -11.57 -9.97 -11.39
N THR A 177 -11.94 -8.72 -11.13
CA THR A 177 -12.91 -7.97 -11.93
C THR A 177 -12.33 -7.55 -13.28
N ASP A 178 -11.13 -6.96 -13.29
CA ASP A 178 -10.51 -6.44 -14.52
C ASP A 178 -10.15 -7.55 -15.50
N ARG A 179 -9.92 -8.76 -14.98
CA ARG A 179 -9.64 -9.93 -15.82
C ARG A 179 -10.82 -10.32 -16.69
N HIS A 180 -12.05 -10.02 -16.28
CA HIS A 180 -13.25 -10.46 -16.98
C HIS A 180 -13.46 -9.75 -18.30
N TYR A 181 -13.04 -8.48 -18.43
CA TYR A 181 -13.19 -7.77 -19.70
C TYR A 181 -12.10 -8.11 -20.71
N ILE A 182 -10.95 -8.68 -20.30
CA ILE A 182 -9.79 -8.91 -21.18
C ILE A 182 -10.18 -9.62 -22.50
N PRO A 183 -10.97 -10.72 -22.49
CA PRO A 183 -11.36 -11.42 -23.72
C PRO A 183 -12.21 -10.58 -24.69
N TYR A 184 -12.81 -9.49 -24.22
CA TYR A 184 -13.67 -8.60 -25.00
C TYR A 184 -12.91 -7.42 -25.61
N MET A 185 -11.67 -7.17 -25.18
CA MET A 185 -10.91 -5.97 -25.56
C MET A 185 -10.25 -6.12 -26.94
N LYS A 186 -10.89 -5.56 -27.96
CA LYS A 186 -10.38 -5.42 -29.34
C LYS A 186 -9.75 -4.05 -29.55
N VAL A 187 -10.38 -3.00 -29.02
CA VAL A 187 -9.86 -1.64 -28.97
C VAL A 187 -9.14 -1.47 -27.63
N THR A 188 -7.85 -1.20 -27.68
CA THR A 188 -6.98 -1.11 -26.49
C THR A 188 -6.38 0.28 -26.30
N ALA A 189 -6.83 1.25 -27.10
CA ALA A 189 -6.38 2.65 -27.05
C ALA A 189 -7.59 3.58 -27.22
N LEU A 190 -7.58 4.71 -26.52
CA LEU A 190 -8.62 5.72 -26.63
C LEU A 190 -8.36 6.66 -27.83
N PRO A 191 -9.42 7.14 -28.51
CA PRO A 191 -9.28 8.14 -29.57
C PRO A 191 -8.63 9.42 -29.05
N SER A 192 -7.76 10.03 -29.86
CA SER A 192 -6.95 11.20 -29.50
C SER A 192 -7.75 12.45 -29.10
N SER A 193 -9.04 12.53 -29.43
CA SER A 193 -9.93 13.63 -28.99
C SER A 193 -10.46 13.47 -27.56
N GLU A 194 -10.43 12.27 -27.00
CA GLU A 194 -11.02 11.95 -25.69
C GLU A 194 -9.95 11.76 -24.61
N ALA A 195 -8.69 11.54 -24.99
CA ALA A 195 -7.55 11.42 -24.07
C ALA A 195 -7.21 12.71 -23.29
N GLN A 196 -7.84 13.85 -23.65
CA GLN A 196 -7.61 15.17 -23.04
C GLN A 196 -8.80 15.68 -22.21
N ALA A 197 -9.90 14.94 -22.14
CA ALA A 197 -11.17 15.39 -21.54
C ALA A 197 -11.42 14.87 -20.11
N VAL A 198 -10.41 14.26 -19.46
CA VAL A 198 -10.48 13.71 -18.10
C VAL A 198 -9.40 14.34 -17.23
#